data_AF-A0A1H5YUX7-F1
#
_entry.id   AF-A0A1H5YUX7-F1
#
_cell.length_a   1.000
_cell.length_b   1.000
_cell.length_c   1.000
_cell.angle_alpha   90.00
_cell.angle_beta   90.00
_cell.angle_gamma   90.00
#
_symmetry.space_group_name_H-M   'P 1'
#
loop_
_entity.id
_entity.type
_entity.pdbx_description
1 polymer ?
#
loop_
_entity_poly.entity_id
_entity_poly.type
_entity_poly.pdbx_seq_one_letter_code
_entity_poly.pdbx_strand_id
1 'polypeptide(L)'
;MTTAPFEQIAAATEGDEVRVTLAADSATVGGVELDSPIVTRVAAISEETVDARQKDVDIDGIVDRRILRLAPVSGDDRHEAYVLETRSPVVGEETVCPLRARPRSGCGPADDVGTLPDVGEVETVEVRS
;
A
#
# COMPACT_ATOMS: atom_id res chain seq x y z
N MET A 1 -5.94 12.82 -19.09
CA MET A 1 -4.82 13.06 -18.17
C MET A 1 -4.99 12.06 -17.05
N THR A 2 -4.02 11.17 -16.86
CA THR A 2 -4.03 10.22 -15.74
C THR A 2 -3.54 10.97 -14.51
N THR A 3 -4.37 11.02 -13.47
CA THR A 3 -4.02 11.59 -12.17
C THR A 3 -2.85 10.80 -11.57
N ALA A 4 -1.92 11.48 -10.87
CA ALA A 4 -0.76 10.81 -10.30
C ALA A 4 -1.19 9.74 -9.28
N PRO A 5 -0.46 8.61 -9.13
CA PRO A 5 -0.84 7.54 -8.20
C PRO A 5 -1.00 8.03 -6.76
N PHE A 6 -0.18 9.01 -6.35
CA PHE A 6 -0.30 9.66 -5.05
C PHE A 6 -1.66 10.35 -4.85
N GLU A 7 -2.07 11.18 -5.82
CA GLU A 7 -3.34 11.90 -5.81
C GLU A 7 -4.55 10.94 -5.83
N GLN A 8 -4.44 9.84 -6.59
CA GLN A 8 -5.47 8.78 -6.62
C GLN A 8 -5.64 8.11 -5.26
N ILE A 9 -4.53 7.74 -4.62
CA ILE A 9 -4.55 7.14 -3.26
C ILE A 9 -5.10 8.12 -2.22
N ALA A 10 -4.75 9.41 -2.34
CA ALA A 10 -5.24 10.46 -1.46
C ALA A 10 -6.76 10.67 -1.57
N ALA A 11 -7.33 10.47 -2.77
CA ALA A 11 -8.76 10.60 -3.00
C ALA A 11 -9.59 9.35 -2.62
N ALA A 12 -8.95 8.19 -2.43
CA ALA A 12 -9.63 6.94 -2.18
C ALA A 12 -10.39 6.93 -0.84
N THR A 13 -11.53 6.23 -0.84
CA THR A 13 -12.42 6.02 0.30
C THR A 13 -12.67 4.53 0.55
N GLU A 14 -13.13 4.18 1.76
CA GLU A 14 -13.47 2.79 2.09
C GLU A 14 -14.59 2.26 1.19
N GLY A 15 -14.38 1.08 0.62
CA GLY A 15 -15.31 0.44 -0.32
C GLY A 15 -14.98 0.66 -1.80
N ASP A 16 -14.17 1.67 -2.14
CA ASP A 16 -13.78 1.95 -3.52
C ASP A 16 -13.03 0.75 -4.14
N GLU A 17 -13.26 0.51 -5.43
CA GLU A 17 -12.44 -0.40 -6.23
C GLU A 17 -11.12 0.27 -6.57
N VAL A 18 -10.02 -0.45 -6.36
CA VAL A 18 -8.67 0.01 -6.65
C VAL A 18 -8.03 -0.97 -7.63
N ARG A 19 -7.50 -0.42 -8.71
CA ARG A 19 -6.68 -1.13 -9.70
C ARG A 19 -5.25 -0.64 -9.57
N VAL A 20 -4.35 -1.55 -9.18
CA VAL A 20 -2.93 -1.28 -8.96
C VAL A 20 -2.13 -1.93 -10.08
N THR A 21 -1.51 -1.12 -10.92
CA THR A 21 -0.55 -1.60 -11.92
C THR A 21 0.83 -1.60 -11.29
N LEU A 22 1.45 -2.76 -11.21
CA LEU A 22 2.84 -2.91 -10.80
C LEU A 22 3.77 -2.60 -11.97
N ALA A 23 5.01 -2.21 -11.67
CA ALA A 23 6.06 -2.03 -12.68
C ALA A 23 6.45 -3.33 -13.40
N ALA A 24 6.14 -4.49 -12.81
CA ALA A 24 6.26 -5.81 -13.43
C ALA A 24 4.89 -6.36 -13.81
N ASP A 25 4.83 -7.20 -14.83
CA ASP A 25 3.58 -7.82 -15.31
C ASP A 25 2.96 -8.79 -14.28
N SER A 26 3.76 -9.29 -13.34
CA SER A 26 3.31 -10.19 -12.27
C SER A 26 4.23 -10.12 -11.06
N ALA A 27 3.73 -10.50 -9.89
CA ALA A 27 4.51 -10.64 -8.67
C ALA A 27 4.21 -11.97 -7.96
N THR A 28 5.17 -12.47 -7.17
CA THR A 28 4.95 -13.63 -6.29
C THR A 28 5.34 -13.27 -4.87
N VAL A 29 4.38 -13.39 -3.95
CA VAL A 29 4.57 -13.08 -2.53
C VAL A 29 3.90 -14.16 -1.70
N GLY A 30 4.60 -14.71 -0.69
CA GLY A 30 4.04 -15.75 0.17
C GLY A 30 3.55 -17.02 -0.54
N GLY A 31 4.02 -17.28 -1.77
CA GLY A 31 3.56 -18.39 -2.62
C GLY A 31 2.27 -18.11 -3.41
N VAL A 32 1.77 -16.88 -3.41
CA VAL A 32 0.65 -16.42 -4.23
C VAL A 32 1.20 -15.65 -5.43
N GLU A 33 0.77 -16.04 -6.63
CA GLU A 33 1.05 -15.32 -7.88
C GLU A 33 -0.04 -14.28 -8.14
N LEU A 34 0.38 -13.07 -8.49
CA LEU A 34 -0.49 -11.92 -8.70
C LEU A 34 -0.20 -11.32 -10.07
N ASP A 35 -1.19 -11.33 -10.94
CA ASP A 35 -1.12 -10.67 -12.24
C ASP A 35 -1.31 -9.16 -12.08
N SER A 36 -0.45 -8.38 -12.74
CA SER A 36 -0.64 -6.95 -12.90
C SER A 36 -1.61 -6.68 -14.06
N PRO A 37 -2.63 -5.82 -13.89
CA PRO A 37 -2.92 -5.06 -12.69
C PRO A 37 -3.78 -5.83 -11.68
N ILE A 38 -3.47 -5.60 -10.40
CA ILE A 38 -4.19 -6.17 -9.27
C ILE A 38 -5.45 -5.35 -9.02
N VAL A 39 -6.62 -6.01 -9.07
CA VAL A 39 -7.92 -5.36 -8.83
C VAL A 39 -8.50 -5.87 -7.51
N THR A 40 -8.78 -4.94 -6.60
CA THR A 40 -9.36 -5.22 -5.29
C THR A 40 -10.13 -3.99 -4.76
N ARG A 41 -10.50 -3.96 -3.48
CA ARG A 41 -11.22 -2.85 -2.84
C ARG A 41 -10.51 -2.32 -1.61
N VAL A 42 -10.72 -1.04 -1.31
CA VAL A 42 -10.29 -0.44 -0.04
C VAL A 42 -11.14 -1.02 1.09
N ALA A 43 -10.50 -1.75 2.00
CA ALA A 43 -11.13 -2.31 3.18
C ALA A 43 -11.06 -1.36 4.38
N ALA A 44 -9.97 -0.61 4.53
CA ALA A 44 -9.82 0.39 5.59
C ALA A 44 -8.78 1.45 5.21
N ILE A 45 -8.91 2.64 5.80
CA ILE A 45 -7.95 3.74 5.63
C ILE A 45 -7.38 4.15 7.00
N SER A 46 -6.09 4.46 7.04
CA SER A 46 -5.43 5.03 8.22
C SER A 46 -4.54 6.19 7.81
N GLU A 47 -4.56 7.26 8.58
CA GLU A 47 -3.71 8.43 8.38
C GLU A 47 -2.98 8.72 9.69
N GLU A 48 -1.66 8.94 9.62
CA GLU A 48 -0.86 9.34 10.77
C GLU A 48 0.20 10.36 10.37
N THR A 49 0.43 11.36 11.24
CA THR A 49 1.57 12.26 11.13
C THR A 49 2.70 11.71 12.01
N VAL A 50 3.83 11.38 11.38
CA VAL A 50 5.02 10.88 12.07
C VAL A 50 6.04 12.01 12.19
N ASP A 51 6.35 12.42 13.41
CA ASP A 51 7.53 13.25 13.69
C ASP A 51 8.72 12.33 13.93
N ALA A 52 9.69 12.35 13.02
CA ALA A 52 10.88 11.52 13.11
C ALA A 52 11.66 11.71 14.42
N ARG A 53 11.58 12.90 15.04
CA ARG A 53 12.25 13.17 16.33
C ARG A 53 11.61 12.44 17.51
N GLN A 54 10.40 11.92 17.35
CA GLN A 54 9.60 11.32 18.43
C GLN A 54 9.44 9.80 18.32
N LYS A 55 9.69 9.21 17.14
CA LYS A 55 9.41 7.78 16.89
C LYS A 55 10.64 6.91 16.55
N ASP A 56 11.87 7.41 16.72
CA ASP A 56 13.10 6.65 16.38
C ASP A 56 13.04 6.04 14.96
N VAL A 57 12.55 6.83 14.00
CA VAL A 57 12.40 6.40 12.60
C VAL A 57 13.48 7.08 11.77
N ASP A 58 14.14 6.32 10.89
CA ASP A 58 15.15 6.81 9.92
C ASP A 58 14.51 7.67 8.81
N ILE A 59 13.87 8.78 9.20
CA ILE A 59 13.30 9.77 8.29
C ILE A 59 13.70 11.15 8.82
N ASP A 60 13.93 12.13 7.95
CA ASP A 60 14.19 13.50 8.40
C ASP A 60 12.88 14.30 8.43
N GLY A 61 12.45 14.72 9.63
CA GLY A 61 11.35 15.67 9.80
C GLY A 61 9.97 15.05 10.04
N ILE A 62 8.93 15.83 9.72
CA ILE A 62 7.52 15.46 9.90
C ILE A 62 7.00 14.89 8.58
N VAL A 63 6.37 13.72 8.63
CA VAL A 63 5.86 13.01 7.46
C VAL A 63 4.41 12.58 7.70
N ASP A 64 3.52 13.05 6.84
CA ASP A 64 2.15 12.55 6.80
C ASP A 64 2.12 11.23 6.02
N ARG A 65 1.62 10.18 6.66
CA ARG A 65 1.47 8.85 6.07
C ARG A 65 0.00 8.56 5.89
N ARG A 66 -0.37 8.11 4.69
CA ARG A 66 -1.69 7.54 4.41
C ARG A 66 -1.53 6.09 4.00
N ILE A 67 -2.28 5.22 4.65
CA ILE A 67 -2.19 3.76 4.51
C ILE A 67 -3.58 3.24 4.12
N LEU A 68 -3.69 2.74 2.90
CA LEU A 68 -4.86 2.01 2.41
C LEU A 68 -4.62 0.52 2.65
N ARG A 69 -5.54 -0.10 3.40
CA ARG A 69 -5.61 -1.55 3.52
C ARG A 69 -6.61 -2.03 2.49
N LEU A 70 -6.15 -2.82 1.53
CA LEU A 70 -6.95 -3.39 0.48
C LEU A 70 -7.36 -4.81 0.84
N ALA A 71 -8.56 -5.21 0.44
CA ALA A 71 -9.05 -6.57 0.59
C ALA A 71 -8.12 -7.56 -0.14
N PRO A 72 -8.00 -8.81 0.34
CA PRO A 72 -7.29 -9.84 -0.40
C PRO A 72 -7.96 -10.08 -1.76
N VAL A 73 -7.16 -10.34 -2.78
CA VAL A 73 -7.66 -10.68 -4.11
C VAL A 73 -8.44 -11.99 -4.07
N SER A 74 -9.33 -12.18 -5.05
CA SER A 74 -10.11 -13.42 -5.14
C SER A 74 -9.16 -14.61 -5.33
N GLY A 75 -9.27 -15.60 -4.43
CA GLY A 75 -8.43 -16.80 -4.46
C GLY A 75 -7.17 -16.73 -3.58
N ASP A 76 -6.87 -15.58 -2.99
CA ASP A 76 -5.78 -15.45 -2.02
C ASP A 76 -6.25 -15.82 -0.61
N ASP A 77 -5.77 -16.95 -0.11
CA ASP A 77 -6.01 -17.44 1.24
C ASP A 77 -4.80 -17.25 2.19
N ARG A 78 -3.69 -16.70 1.69
CA ARG A 78 -2.44 -16.51 2.43
C ARG A 78 -2.32 -15.12 3.04
N HIS A 79 -2.88 -14.12 2.39
CA HIS A 79 -2.85 -12.74 2.88
C HIS A 79 -4.21 -12.33 3.45
N GLU A 80 -4.18 -11.50 4.49
CA GLU A 80 -5.40 -10.90 5.05
C GLU A 80 -5.66 -9.50 4.49
N ALA A 81 -4.63 -8.84 3.96
CA ALA A 81 -4.75 -7.55 3.28
C ALA A 81 -3.55 -7.28 2.36
N TYR A 82 -3.73 -6.38 1.41
CA TYR A 82 -2.64 -5.68 0.74
C TYR A 82 -2.55 -4.25 1.25
N VAL A 83 -1.37 -3.63 1.20
CA VAL A 83 -1.14 -2.32 1.77
C VAL A 83 -0.52 -1.39 0.73
N LEU A 84 -1.20 -0.29 0.46
CA LEU A 84 -0.65 0.87 -0.24
C LEU A 84 -0.35 1.95 0.79
N GLU A 85 0.86 2.49 0.74
CA GLU A 85 1.30 3.58 1.62
C GLU A 85 1.78 4.74 0.77
N THR A 86 1.32 5.95 1.10
CA THR A 86 1.93 7.19 0.62
C THR A 86 2.59 7.94 1.77
N ARG A 87 3.65 8.66 1.44
CA ARG A 87 4.39 9.51 2.37
C ARG A 87 4.48 10.91 1.80
N SER A 88 4.05 11.88 2.59
CA SER A 88 4.12 13.31 2.30
C SER A 88 5.00 13.98 3.35
N PRO A 89 6.31 14.08 3.12
CA PRO A 89 7.19 14.81 4.03
C PRO A 89 6.94 16.32 3.92
N VAL A 90 7.07 17.06 5.03
CA VAL A 90 6.99 18.53 5.03
C VAL A 90 8.07 19.15 4.13
N VAL A 91 9.24 18.51 4.04
CA VAL A 91 10.33 18.89 3.14
C VAL A 91 10.76 17.66 2.36
N GLY A 92 10.61 17.70 1.04
CA GLY A 92 10.97 16.59 0.15
C GLY A 92 9.90 16.34 -0.90
N GLU A 93 10.00 15.19 -1.56
CA GLU A 93 9.04 14.75 -2.57
C GLU A 93 8.02 13.79 -1.94
N GLU A 94 6.78 13.89 -2.40
CA GLU A 94 5.73 12.93 -2.12
C GLU A 94 6.09 11.59 -2.76
N THR A 95 5.91 10.50 -2.03
CA THR A 95 6.26 9.17 -2.51
C THR A 95 5.12 8.18 -2.32
N VAL A 96 5.03 7.25 -3.26
CA VAL A 96 4.20 6.04 -3.15
C VAL A 96 5.16 4.89 -2.84
N CYS A 97 4.93 4.20 -1.74
CA CYS A 97 5.71 3.02 -1.38
C CYS A 97 5.30 1.82 -2.26
N PRO A 98 6.16 0.80 -2.37
CA PRO A 98 5.80 -0.48 -2.99
C PRO A 98 4.50 -1.04 -2.40
N LEU A 99 3.74 -1.76 -3.21
CA LEU A 99 2.61 -2.54 -2.72
C LEU A 99 3.16 -3.62 -1.79
N ARG A 100 2.59 -3.76 -0.59
CA ARG A 100 2.99 -4.78 0.40
C ARG A 100 1.88 -5.76 0.70
N ALA A 101 2.23 -6.98 1.05
CA ALA A 101 1.26 -8.01 1.43
C ALA A 101 1.31 -8.24 2.94
N ARG A 102 0.14 -8.22 3.58
CA ARG A 102 0.00 -8.56 4.99
C ARG A 102 -0.36 -10.04 5.14
N PRO A 103 0.53 -10.87 5.69
CA PRO A 103 0.22 -12.28 5.93
C PRO A 103 -1.00 -12.43 6.82
N ARG A 104 -1.84 -13.43 6.54
CA ARG A 104 -2.93 -13.78 7.44
C ARG A 104 -2.35 -14.25 8.78
N SER A 105 -3.04 -13.92 9.87
CA SER A 105 -2.65 -14.37 11.22
C SER A 105 -2.35 -15.88 11.26
N GLY A 106 -1.12 -16.24 11.65
CA GLY A 106 -0.63 -17.63 11.63
C GLY A 106 0.19 -18.02 10.38
N CYS A 107 0.33 -17.14 9.39
CA CYS A 107 1.15 -17.34 8.19
C CYS A 107 2.50 -16.59 8.21
N GLY A 108 2.89 -16.01 9.35
CA GLY A 108 4.15 -15.26 9.52
C GLY A 108 4.19 -14.48 10.85
N PRO A 109 5.29 -13.75 11.14
CA PRO A 109 5.36 -12.86 12.30
C PRO A 109 4.33 -11.72 12.20
N ALA A 110 3.95 -11.17 13.36
CA ALA A 110 3.08 -9.99 13.43
C ALA A 110 3.91 -8.77 13.10
N ASP A 111 3.84 -8.33 11.84
CA ASP A 111 4.72 -7.32 11.29
C ASP A 111 4.07 -5.92 11.27
N ASP A 112 4.85 -4.91 11.67
CA ASP A 112 4.54 -3.51 11.42
C ASP A 112 4.52 -3.25 9.91
N VAL A 113 3.80 -2.22 9.44
CA VAL A 113 3.67 -1.92 7.99
C VAL A 113 5.02 -1.76 7.28
N GLY A 114 6.07 -1.38 8.02
CA GLY A 114 7.44 -1.26 7.53
C GLY A 114 8.20 -2.58 7.38
N THR A 115 7.72 -3.69 7.93
CA THR A 115 8.36 -5.02 7.86
C THR A 115 7.58 -6.01 6.98
N LEU A 116 6.46 -5.57 6.40
CA LEU A 116 5.68 -6.38 5.46
C LEU A 116 6.47 -6.66 4.16
N PRO A 117 6.36 -7.87 3.58
CA PRO A 117 7.01 -8.19 2.33
C PRO A 117 6.47 -7.35 1.18
N ASP A 118 7.39 -6.84 0.36
CA ASP A 118 7.05 -6.12 -0.86
C ASP A 118 6.50 -7.10 -1.91
N VAL A 119 5.38 -6.71 -2.51
CA VAL A 119 4.80 -7.34 -3.70
C VAL A 119 5.47 -6.76 -4.95
N GLY A 120 5.63 -5.44 -5.01
CA GLY A 120 6.32 -4.77 -6.12
C GLY A 120 6.09 -3.27 -6.15
N GLU A 121 6.92 -2.58 -6.96
CA GLU A 121 6.81 -1.15 -7.21
C GLU A 121 5.50 -0.81 -7.92
N VAL A 122 4.85 0.26 -7.47
CA VAL A 122 3.57 0.74 -8.03
C VAL A 122 3.84 1.72 -9.17
N GLU A 123 3.39 1.38 -10.37
CA GLU A 123 3.50 2.27 -11.53
C GLU A 123 2.29 3.21 -11.63
N THR A 124 1.07 2.66 -11.53
CA THR A 124 -0.17 3.44 -11.58
C THR A 124 -1.22 2.89 -10.61
N VAL A 125 -2.08 3.79 -10.12
CA VAL A 125 -3.25 3.45 -9.30
C VAL A 125 -4.46 4.13 -9.89
N GLU A 126 -5.54 3.38 -10.08
CA GLU A 126 -6.84 3.90 -10.48
C GLU A 126 -7.87 3.56 -9.41
N VAL A 127 -8.61 4.57 -8.94
CA VAL A 127 -9.68 4.40 -7.94
C VAL A 127 -11.03 4.64 -8.60
N ARG A 128 -12.00 3.77 -8.30
CA ARG A 128 -13.38 3.85 -8.77
C ARG A 128 -14.35 3.72 -7.60
N SER A 129 -15.21 4.71 -7.46
CA SER A 129 -16.30 4.75 -6.46
C SER A 129 -17.58 4.08 -6.93
#